data_AF-A0A0R2ST64-F1
#
_entry.id   AF-A0A0R2ST64-F1
#
_cell.length_a   1.000
_cell.length_b   1.000
_cell.length_c   1.000
_cell.angle_alpha   90.00
_cell.angle_beta   90.00
_cell.angle_gamma   90.00
#
_symmetry.space_group_name_H-M   'P 1'
#
loop_
_entity.id
_entity.type
_entity.pdbx_description
1 polymer ?
#
loop_
_entity_poly.entity_id
_entity_poly.type
_entity_poly.pdbx_seq_one_letter_code
_entity_poly.pdbx_strand_id
1 'polypeptide(L)'
;MVLLASGALSHKFRNINAIPPHPRIYHPDNISSAHNRESDYRAIELLSQGHHREIIENFDQQYRQLPWEAWGAHYLQMIGAMGGVNCTAKGTALSAYENAHGTGNIHMWFDI
;
A
#
# COMPACT_ATOMS: atom_id res chain seq x y z
N MET A 1 -10.03 19.16 9.30
CA MET A 1 -8.65 18.66 9.59
C MET A 1 -8.29 17.70 8.48
N VAL A 2 -7.04 17.64 8.03
CA VAL A 2 -6.57 16.65 7.04
C VAL A 2 -5.43 15.86 7.68
N LEU A 3 -5.46 14.53 7.51
CA LEU A 3 -4.38 13.64 7.91
C LEU A 3 -3.66 13.14 6.66
N LEU A 4 -2.33 13.06 6.71
CA LEU A 4 -1.52 12.50 5.64
C LEU A 4 -0.74 11.30 6.16
N ALA A 5 -1.11 10.10 5.71
CA ALA A 5 -0.30 8.89 5.89
C ALA A 5 0.75 8.82 4.78
N SER A 6 1.98 9.24 5.09
CA SER A 6 3.10 9.23 4.13
C SER A 6 3.89 7.93 4.26
N GLY A 7 3.45 6.87 3.59
CA GLY A 7 4.19 5.61 3.49
C GLY A 7 3.78 4.75 2.30
N ALA A 8 4.71 3.95 1.79
CA ALA A 8 4.47 2.98 0.72
C ALA A 8 3.78 1.70 1.23
N LEU A 9 3.22 0.94 0.29
CA LEU A 9 2.78 -0.44 0.51
C LEU A 9 4.02 -1.35 0.57
N SER A 10 4.13 -2.42 -0.22
CA SER A 10 5.34 -3.25 -0.21
C SER A 10 6.62 -2.42 -0.38
N HIS A 11 7.53 -2.55 0.57
CA HIS A 11 8.68 -1.68 0.77
C HIS A 11 9.95 -2.55 0.87
N LYS A 12 10.24 -3.21 -0.26
CA LYS A 12 11.47 -3.96 -0.47
C LYS A 12 12.13 -3.45 -1.74
N PHE A 13 13.34 -2.90 -1.60
CA PHE A 13 14.10 -2.43 -2.74
C PHE A 13 14.63 -3.60 -3.58
N ARG A 14 14.79 -3.37 -4.89
CA ARG A 14 15.60 -4.27 -5.73
C ARG A 14 17.09 -4.06 -5.42
N ASN A 15 17.91 -5.04 -5.80
CA ASN A 15 19.35 -4.83 -5.82
C ASN A 15 19.70 -3.76 -6.87
N ILE A 16 20.60 -2.84 -6.54
CA ILE A 16 21.01 -1.73 -7.42
C ILE A 16 21.57 -2.19 -8.77
N ASN A 17 22.16 -3.39 -8.82
CA ASN A 17 22.72 -3.97 -10.04
C ASN A 17 21.71 -4.83 -10.82
N ALA A 18 20.50 -5.03 -10.30
CA ALA A 18 19.49 -5.84 -10.97
C ALA A 18 18.89 -5.07 -12.15
N ILE A 19 18.82 -5.71 -13.31
CA ILE A 19 18.15 -5.16 -14.48
C ILE A 19 16.63 -5.23 -14.23
N PRO A 20 15.89 -4.10 -14.34
CA PRO A 20 14.44 -4.11 -14.19
C PRO A 20 13.78 -4.98 -15.27
N PRO A 21 12.76 -5.79 -14.93
CA PRO A 21 12.06 -6.63 -15.90
C PRO A 21 11.28 -5.83 -16.94
N HIS A 22 10.96 -4.56 -16.66
CA HIS A 22 10.23 -3.69 -17.56
C HIS A 22 10.98 -2.37 -17.81
N PRO A 23 11.11 -1.90 -19.07
CA PRO A 23 11.91 -0.73 -19.42
C PRO A 23 11.37 0.59 -18.86
N ARG A 24 10.06 0.71 -18.63
CA ARG A 24 9.48 1.85 -17.90
C ARG A 24 9.72 1.67 -16.41
N ILE A 25 10.55 2.53 -15.82
CA ILE A 25 11.02 2.43 -14.43
C ILE A 25 9.87 2.31 -13.43
N TYR A 26 8.80 3.10 -13.58
CA TYR A 26 7.63 3.12 -12.69
C TYR A 26 6.64 1.96 -12.91
N HIS A 27 6.88 1.07 -13.88
CA HIS A 27 5.91 0.01 -14.18
C HIS A 27 5.77 -0.98 -13.00
N PRO A 28 4.56 -1.42 -12.64
CA PRO A 28 4.34 -2.38 -11.55
C PRO A 28 5.09 -3.72 -11.70
N ASP A 29 5.49 -4.13 -12.91
CA ASP A 29 6.36 -5.30 -13.09
C ASP A 29 7.73 -5.15 -12.43
N ASN A 30 8.17 -3.91 -12.18
CA ASN A 30 9.45 -3.64 -11.55
C ASN A 30 9.42 -3.77 -10.02
N ILE A 31 8.25 -3.98 -9.40
CA ILE A 31 8.13 -4.29 -7.97
C ILE A 31 9.01 -5.49 -7.61
N SER A 32 9.54 -5.49 -6.39
CA SER A 32 10.55 -6.45 -5.92
C SER A 32 10.15 -7.91 -6.01
N SER A 33 8.84 -8.23 -6.00
CA SER A 33 8.33 -9.56 -6.30
C SER A 33 6.89 -9.51 -6.84
N ALA A 34 6.49 -10.54 -7.60
CA ALA A 34 5.09 -10.69 -8.02
C ALA A 34 4.15 -10.84 -6.82
N HIS A 35 4.57 -11.57 -5.78
CA HIS A 35 3.82 -11.76 -4.54
C HIS A 35 3.53 -10.44 -3.83
N ASN A 36 4.54 -9.57 -3.71
CA ASN A 36 4.38 -8.23 -3.12
C ASN A 36 3.37 -7.40 -3.91
N ARG A 37 3.53 -7.38 -5.23
CA ARG A 37 2.63 -6.66 -6.14
C ARG A 37 1.19 -7.15 -6.05
N GLU A 38 0.97 -8.46 -6.01
CA GLU A 38 -0.36 -9.05 -5.87
C GLU A 38 -1.01 -8.68 -4.53
N SER A 39 -0.23 -8.66 -3.45
CA SER A 39 -0.73 -8.20 -2.16
C SER A 39 -1.04 -6.70 -2.15
N ASP A 40 -0.23 -5.88 -2.82
CA ASP A 40 -0.46 -4.44 -2.91
C ASP A 40 -1.76 -4.17 -3.69
N TYR A 41 -2.00 -4.87 -4.81
CA TYR A 41 -3.27 -4.78 -5.53
C TYR A 41 -4.46 -5.20 -4.67
N ARG A 42 -4.34 -6.27 -3.87
CA ARG A 42 -5.40 -6.69 -2.95
C ARG A 42 -5.69 -5.62 -1.90
N ALA A 43 -4.65 -5.02 -1.32
CA ALA A 43 -4.80 -3.92 -0.37
C ALA A 43 -5.50 -2.73 -1.01
N ILE A 44 -5.07 -2.30 -2.21
CA ILE A 44 -5.67 -1.19 -2.96
C ILE A 44 -7.15 -1.44 -3.25
N GLU A 45 -7.52 -2.67 -3.64
CA GLU A 45 -8.91 -3.04 -3.88
C GLU A 45 -9.75 -2.90 -2.60
N LEU A 46 -9.29 -3.45 -1.49
CA LEU A 46 -9.97 -3.34 -0.19
C LEU A 46 -10.11 -1.88 0.26
N LEU A 47 -9.04 -1.08 0.13
CA LEU A 47 -9.05 0.35 0.44
C LEU A 47 -10.05 1.10 -0.44
N SER A 48 -10.12 0.78 -1.73
CA SER A 48 -11.07 1.40 -2.67
C SER A 48 -12.53 1.09 -2.32
N GLN A 49 -12.79 -0.09 -1.74
CA GLN A 49 -14.11 -0.51 -1.28
C GLN A 49 -14.45 -0.05 0.15
N GLY A 50 -13.49 0.56 0.87
CA GLY A 50 -13.63 0.95 2.26
C GLY A 50 -13.60 -0.23 3.24
N HIS A 51 -13.03 -1.36 2.84
CA HIS A 51 -12.91 -2.58 3.64
C HIS A 51 -11.70 -2.55 4.57
N HIS A 52 -11.60 -1.47 5.37
CA HIS A 52 -10.52 -1.27 6.32
C HIS A 52 -10.46 -2.33 7.41
N ARG A 53 -11.63 -2.82 7.86
CA ARG A 53 -11.73 -3.90 8.85
C ARG A 53 -10.94 -5.14 8.42
N GLU A 54 -11.11 -5.56 7.17
CA GLU A 54 -10.44 -6.76 6.65
C GLU A 54 -8.92 -6.60 6.67
N ILE A 55 -8.41 -5.42 6.29
CA ILE A 55 -6.97 -5.12 6.35
C ILE A 55 -6.47 -5.18 7.79
N ILE A 56 -7.19 -4.56 8.74
CA ILE A 56 -6.78 -4.48 10.15
C ILE A 56 -6.81 -5.86 10.82
N GLU A 57 -7.89 -6.62 10.63
CA GLU A 57 -8.05 -7.96 11.24
C GLU A 57 -7.01 -8.95 10.71
N ASN A 58 -6.60 -8.81 9.44
CA ASN A 58 -5.57 -9.65 8.83
C ASN A 58 -4.16 -9.05 8.91
N PHE A 59 -3.97 -7.90 9.59
CA PHE A 59 -2.73 -7.14 9.48
C PHE A 59 -1.52 -7.94 9.95
N ASP A 60 -1.55 -8.51 11.16
CA ASP A 60 -0.41 -9.25 11.72
C ASP A 60 -0.08 -10.52 10.95
N GLN A 61 -1.10 -11.18 10.40
CA GLN A 61 -0.95 -12.48 9.72
C GLN A 61 -0.56 -12.34 8.24
N GLN A 62 -0.98 -11.26 7.59
CA GLN A 62 -0.81 -11.07 6.15
C GLN A 62 0.05 -9.85 5.83
N TYR A 63 -0.42 -8.66 6.19
CA TYR A 63 0.19 -7.41 5.72
C TYR A 63 1.49 -7.06 6.43
N ARG A 64 1.65 -7.38 7.71
CA ARG A 64 2.87 -7.15 8.50
C ARG A 64 4.03 -8.06 8.07
N GLN A 65 3.73 -9.20 7.46
CA GLN A 65 4.74 -10.13 6.93
C GLN A 65 5.34 -9.62 5.63
N LEU A 66 4.59 -8.80 4.90
CA LEU A 66 5.09 -8.04 3.77
C LEU A 66 5.65 -6.74 4.33
N PRO A 67 6.86 -6.33 3.94
CA PRO A 67 7.46 -5.16 4.56
C PRO A 67 6.72 -3.92 4.05
N TRP A 68 5.60 -3.52 4.65
CA TRP A 68 5.03 -2.19 4.41
C TRP A 68 5.98 -1.14 4.99
N GLU A 69 6.02 0.06 4.41
CA GLU A 69 6.91 1.10 4.93
C GLU A 69 6.59 1.37 6.40
N ALA A 70 7.64 1.38 7.23
CA ALA A 70 7.53 1.45 8.68
C ALA A 70 6.54 0.45 9.29
N TRP A 71 6.45 -0.76 8.73
CA TRP A 71 5.51 -1.81 9.15
C TRP A 71 4.03 -1.38 9.04
N GLY A 72 3.73 -0.47 8.12
CA GLY A 72 2.40 0.09 7.89
C GLY A 72 1.91 1.04 8.98
N ALA A 73 2.79 1.51 9.87
CA ALA A 73 2.45 2.44 10.94
C ALA A 73 1.74 3.71 10.44
N HIS A 74 2.13 4.21 9.26
CA HIS A 74 1.49 5.39 8.63
C HIS A 74 -0.01 5.16 8.39
N TYR A 75 -0.39 4.02 7.81
CA TYR A 75 -1.78 3.64 7.60
C TYR A 75 -2.50 3.38 8.93
N LEU A 76 -1.88 2.62 9.84
CA LEU A 76 -2.50 2.26 11.13
C LEU A 76 -2.81 3.49 12.00
N GLN A 77 -1.92 4.48 12.02
CA GLN A 77 -2.14 5.74 12.74
C GLN A 77 -3.30 6.54 12.12
N MET A 78 -3.33 6.66 10.79
CA MET A 78 -4.39 7.37 10.08
C MET A 78 -5.74 6.68 10.29
N ILE A 79 -5.84 5.38 10.05
CA ILE A 79 -7.11 4.66 10.14
C ILE A 79 -7.61 4.63 11.60
N GLY A 80 -6.72 4.54 12.58
CA GLY A 80 -7.07 4.66 14.00
C GLY A 80 -7.75 6.00 14.32
N ALA A 81 -7.24 7.11 13.77
CA ALA A 81 -7.85 8.42 13.92
C ALA A 81 -9.19 8.57 13.15
N MET A 82 -9.39 7.78 12.09
CA MET A 82 -10.62 7.78 11.28
C MET A 82 -11.69 6.80 11.79
N GLY A 83 -11.51 6.16 12.95
CA GLY A 83 -12.48 5.23 13.54
C GLY A 83 -12.10 3.75 13.49
N GLY A 84 -10.88 3.42 13.05
CA GLY A 84 -10.30 2.09 13.08
C GLY A 84 -11.11 1.07 12.29
N VAL A 85 -11.43 -0.07 12.92
CA VAL A 85 -12.22 -1.17 12.31
C VAL A 85 -13.67 -0.79 11.95
N ASN A 86 -14.13 0.39 12.36
CA ASN A 86 -15.46 0.91 12.01
C ASN A 86 -15.41 1.95 10.88
N CYS A 87 -14.22 2.35 10.43
CA CYS A 87 -14.08 3.22 9.28
C CYS A 87 -14.49 2.48 8.01
N THR A 88 -15.36 3.09 7.20
CA THR A 88 -15.85 2.57 5.92
C THR A 88 -15.60 3.54 4.76
N ALA A 89 -14.73 4.54 4.98
CA ALA A 89 -14.37 5.54 3.99
C ALA A 89 -13.81 4.85 2.73
N LYS A 90 -14.34 5.18 1.55
CA LYS A 90 -13.85 4.61 0.30
C LYS A 90 -12.63 5.36 -0.20
N GLY A 91 -11.60 4.63 -0.60
CA GLY A 91 -10.40 5.18 -1.20
C GLY A 91 -10.62 5.59 -2.65
N THR A 92 -10.28 6.83 -2.99
CA THR A 92 -10.18 7.31 -4.38
C THR A 92 -8.71 7.33 -4.78
N ALA A 93 -8.34 6.55 -5.78
CA ALA A 93 -6.99 6.59 -6.34
C ALA A 93 -6.74 7.94 -7.03
N LEU A 94 -5.68 8.64 -6.62
CA LEU A 94 -5.22 9.91 -7.19
C LEU A 94 -4.01 9.75 -8.12
N SER A 95 -3.43 8.55 -8.16
CA SER A 95 -2.36 8.18 -9.08
C SER A 95 -2.57 6.75 -9.56
N ALA A 96 -1.84 6.38 -10.62
CA ALA A 96 -1.64 4.97 -10.90
C ALA A 96 -0.82 4.32 -9.77
N TYR A 97 -1.00 3.02 -9.59
CA TYR A 97 -0.08 2.22 -8.78
C TYR A 97 1.23 2.05 -9.54
N GLU A 98 2.36 2.31 -8.88
CA GLU A 98 3.67 2.37 -9.51
C GLU A 98 4.81 1.80 -8.67
N ASN A 99 5.90 1.48 -9.36
CA ASN A 99 7.16 1.08 -8.78
C ASN A 99 8.06 2.29 -8.46
N ALA A 100 8.61 2.33 -7.24
CA ALA A 100 9.75 3.17 -6.90
C ALA A 100 10.91 2.29 -6.41
N HIS A 101 11.80 1.92 -7.34
CA HIS A 101 12.99 1.10 -7.04
C HIS A 101 12.71 -0.25 -6.33
N GLY A 102 11.56 -0.86 -6.60
CA GLY A 102 11.12 -2.14 -6.03
C GLY A 102 9.97 -2.01 -5.03
N THR A 103 9.66 -0.79 -4.58
CA THR A 103 8.55 -0.52 -3.64
C THR A 103 7.27 -0.16 -4.37
N GLY A 104 6.13 -0.53 -3.78
CA GLY A 104 4.77 -0.29 -4.29
C GLY A 104 4.18 1.01 -3.76
N ASN A 105 3.83 1.93 -4.66
CA ASN A 105 3.38 3.26 -4.31
C ASN A 105 2.08 3.61 -5.04
N ILE A 106 1.18 4.28 -4.32
CA ILE A 106 -0.07 4.86 -4.86
C ILE A 106 -0.51 5.98 -3.94
N HIS A 107 -1.07 7.05 -4.51
CA HIS A 107 -1.76 8.08 -3.74
C HIS A 107 -3.26 7.76 -3.68
N MET A 108 -3.81 7.70 -2.47
CA MET A 108 -5.24 7.47 -2.25
C MET A 108 -5.82 8.54 -1.32
N TRP A 109 -7.03 9.00 -1.63
CA TRP A 109 -7.80 9.92 -0.81
C TRP A 109 -8.98 9.20 -0.15
N PHE A 110 -9.25 9.49 1.11
CA PHE A 110 -10.41 8.97 1.84
C PHE A 110 -11.23 10.14 2.36
N ASP A 111 -12.50 10.20 1.96
CA ASP A 111 -13.43 11.24 2.39
C ASP A 111 -14.24 10.73 3.60
N ILE A 112 -14.24 11.49 4.70
CA ILE A 112 -14.88 11.15 5.99
C ILE A 112 -15.71 12.29 6.55
#